data_AF-A0A1G7FE64-F1
#
_entry.id   AF-A0A1G7FE64-F1
#
_cell.length_a   1.000
_cell.length_b   1.000
_cell.length_c   1.000
_cell.angle_alpha   90.00
_cell.angle_beta   90.00
_cell.angle_gamma   90.00
#
_symmetry.space_group_name_H-M   'P 1'
#
loop_
_entity.id
_entity.type
_entity.pdbx_description
1 polymer ?
#
loop_
_entity_poly.entity_id
_entity_poly.type
_entity_poly.pdbx_seq_one_letter_code
_entity_poly.pdbx_strand_id
1 'polypeptide(L)'
;MDVAFANLYIDAYQEHTKGNSVSASWLFSFENATEELTILQHIMLGINAHINLDLGIATAATMKGKELTLIEKDFNTVNDILFNITNEMQDRLSRVSPLLFLLDLLGKNTDEKVIDFSMRKARQQSWNSTNLLWALDESQKPEAIAKIDLLVLELAKFIKDPKSKIIGYVLKGIRSFEEKNVGQIITKLQRD
;
A
#
# COMPACT_ATOMS: atom_id res chain seq x y z
N MET A 1 -5.45 9.68 15.23
CA MET A 1 -5.53 9.00 13.93
C MET A 1 -4.23 8.25 13.66
N ASP A 2 -3.09 8.94 13.60
CA ASP A 2 -1.79 8.34 13.21
C ASP A 2 -1.35 7.14 14.05
N VAL A 3 -1.50 7.19 15.39
CA VAL A 3 -1.18 6.06 16.26
C VAL A 3 -2.09 4.86 16.00
N ALA A 4 -3.40 5.09 15.85
CA ALA A 4 -4.36 4.04 15.54
C ALA A 4 -4.09 3.42 14.16
N PHE A 5 -3.70 4.25 13.19
CA PHE A 5 -3.33 3.82 11.86
C PHE A 5 -2.07 2.94 11.87
N ALA A 6 -0.99 3.39 12.52
CA ALA A 6 0.24 2.62 12.63
C ALA A 6 0.05 1.29 13.37
N ASN A 7 -0.76 1.30 14.45
CA ASN A 7 -1.01 0.10 15.24
C ASN A 7 -1.73 -1.00 14.44
N LEU A 8 -2.58 -0.68 13.45
CA LEU A 8 -3.24 -1.72 12.65
C LEU A 8 -2.24 -2.63 11.91
N TYR A 9 -1.15 -2.06 11.37
CA TYR A 9 -0.06 -2.86 10.80
C TYR A 9 0.70 -3.65 11.88
N ILE A 10 1.07 -2.99 12.98
CA ILE A 10 1.85 -3.63 14.05
C ILE A 10 1.08 -4.81 14.65
N ASP A 11 -0.21 -4.63 14.91
CA ASP A 11 -1.11 -5.64 15.42
C ASP A 11 -1.27 -6.77 14.40
N ALA A 12 -1.51 -6.47 13.12
CA ALA A 12 -1.58 -7.48 12.06
C ALA A 12 -0.28 -8.31 11.98
N TYR A 13 0.88 -7.67 12.04
CA TYR A 13 2.16 -8.38 12.02
C TYR A 13 2.34 -9.27 13.25
N GLN A 14 2.06 -8.75 14.45
CA GLN A 14 2.16 -9.53 15.69
C GLN A 14 1.21 -10.72 15.70
N GLU A 15 -0.05 -10.53 15.31
CA GLU A 15 -1.04 -11.60 15.26
C GLU A 15 -0.65 -12.67 14.23
N HIS A 16 -0.16 -12.28 13.05
CA HIS A 16 0.35 -13.22 12.07
C HIS A 16 1.54 -14.03 12.62
N THR A 17 2.50 -13.40 13.29
CA THR A 17 3.66 -14.10 13.87
C THR A 17 3.29 -15.08 14.99
N LYS A 18 2.15 -14.86 15.67
CA LYS A 18 1.58 -15.79 16.66
C LYS A 18 0.78 -16.92 16.02
N GLY A 19 0.58 -16.91 14.70
CA GLY A 19 -0.26 -17.87 13.97
C GLY A 19 -1.76 -17.58 14.06
N ASN A 20 -2.15 -16.38 14.50
CA ASN A 20 -3.54 -15.96 14.57
C ASN A 20 -4.04 -15.44 13.21
N SER A 21 -5.36 -15.43 13.04
CA SER A 21 -5.99 -14.90 11.83
C SER A 21 -5.83 -13.38 11.75
N VAL A 22 -5.51 -12.89 10.55
CA VAL A 22 -5.43 -11.46 10.21
C VAL A 22 -6.29 -11.20 8.97
N SER A 23 -6.40 -9.94 8.56
CA SER A 23 -7.12 -9.60 7.32
C SER A 23 -6.51 -10.33 6.13
N ALA A 24 -7.32 -10.70 5.14
CA ALA A 24 -6.90 -11.49 4.01
C ALA A 24 -5.85 -10.73 3.16
N SER A 25 -5.98 -9.42 3.04
CA SER A 25 -4.97 -8.58 2.37
C SER A 25 -3.62 -8.57 3.09
N TRP A 26 -3.61 -8.45 4.43
CA TRP A 26 -2.37 -8.54 5.22
C TRP A 26 -1.77 -9.94 5.20
N LEU A 27 -2.60 -10.97 5.36
CA LEU A 27 -2.16 -12.37 5.27
C LEU A 27 -1.47 -12.62 3.93
N PHE A 28 -2.09 -12.20 2.83
CA PHE A 28 -1.50 -12.33 1.50
C PHE A 28 -0.16 -11.59 1.39
N SER A 29 -0.04 -10.38 1.93
CA SER A 29 1.24 -9.66 1.94
C SER A 29 2.32 -10.41 2.71
N PHE A 30 1.99 -10.99 3.88
CA PHE A 30 2.97 -11.69 4.72
C PHE A 30 3.37 -13.05 4.15
N GLU A 31 2.42 -13.83 3.63
CA GLU A 31 2.68 -15.12 3.00
C GLU A 31 3.56 -14.99 1.74
N ASN A 32 3.51 -13.84 1.07
CA ASN A 32 4.32 -13.57 -0.12
C ASN A 32 5.63 -12.82 0.21
N ALA A 33 5.99 -12.62 1.48
CA ALA A 33 7.18 -11.86 1.87
C ALA A 33 8.51 -12.53 1.41
N THR A 34 8.52 -13.85 1.25
CA THR A 34 9.70 -14.61 0.77
C THR A 34 9.62 -14.95 -0.72
N GLU A 35 8.56 -14.50 -1.41
CA GLU A 35 8.37 -14.79 -2.81
C GLU A 35 9.34 -14.02 -3.71
N GLU A 36 9.50 -14.60 -4.89
CA GLU A 36 10.39 -14.19 -5.96
C GLU A 36 9.87 -12.94 -6.72
N LEU A 37 9.47 -11.91 -5.98
CA LEU A 37 8.93 -10.64 -6.48
C LEU A 37 9.98 -9.53 -6.53
N THR A 38 9.69 -8.45 -7.27
CA THR A 38 10.51 -7.23 -7.27
C THR A 38 10.42 -6.50 -5.92
N ILE A 39 11.41 -5.67 -5.59
CA ILE A 39 11.38 -4.79 -4.41
C ILE A 39 10.12 -3.91 -4.43
N LEU A 40 9.77 -3.36 -5.61
CA LEU A 40 8.56 -2.55 -5.76
C LEU A 40 7.28 -3.36 -5.45
N GLN A 41 7.17 -4.60 -5.93
CA GLN A 41 6.00 -5.42 -5.65
C GLN A 41 5.83 -5.69 -4.15
N HIS A 42 6.92 -6.00 -3.44
CA HIS A 42 6.89 -6.17 -1.98
C HIS A 42 6.41 -4.90 -1.26
N ILE A 43 6.93 -3.74 -1.65
CA ILE A 43 6.50 -2.44 -1.12
C ILE A 43 5.01 -2.20 -1.39
N MET A 44 4.58 -2.44 -2.62
CA MET A 44 3.20 -2.21 -3.05
C MET A 44 2.21 -3.13 -2.35
N LEU A 45 2.56 -4.38 -2.02
CA LEU A 45 1.70 -5.28 -1.24
C LEU A 45 1.41 -4.73 0.16
N GLY A 46 2.44 -4.23 0.85
CA GLY A 46 2.28 -3.63 2.17
C GLY A 46 1.52 -2.29 2.13
N ILE A 47 1.89 -1.39 1.21
CA ILE A 47 1.20 -0.11 1.03
C ILE A 47 -0.27 -0.31 0.65
N ASN A 48 -0.56 -1.33 -0.18
CA ASN A 48 -1.92 -1.65 -0.58
C ASN A 48 -2.80 -1.99 0.63
N ALA A 49 -2.37 -2.90 1.50
CA ALA A 49 -3.11 -3.24 2.72
C ALA A 49 -3.21 -2.02 3.64
N HIS A 50 -2.10 -1.35 3.90
CA HIS A 50 -2.07 -0.25 4.85
C HIS A 50 -2.94 0.95 4.41
N ILE A 51 -2.84 1.40 3.16
CA ILE A 51 -3.61 2.58 2.71
C ILE A 51 -5.06 2.22 2.39
N ASN A 52 -5.31 1.15 1.63
CA ASN A 52 -6.66 0.87 1.16
C ASN A 52 -7.56 0.24 2.23
N LEU A 53 -7.00 -0.43 3.25
CA LEU A 53 -7.75 -1.01 4.36
C LEU A 53 -7.56 -0.19 5.65
N ASP A 54 -6.35 -0.15 6.20
CA ASP A 54 -6.13 0.34 7.57
C ASP A 54 -6.46 1.83 7.74
N LEU A 55 -6.06 2.67 6.79
CA LEU A 55 -6.28 4.12 6.89
C LEU A 55 -7.78 4.47 6.98
N GLY A 56 -8.64 3.74 6.26
CA GLY A 56 -10.09 3.96 6.30
C GLY A 56 -10.69 3.55 7.63
N ILE A 57 -10.26 2.40 8.16
CA ILE A 57 -10.66 1.89 9.48
C ILE A 57 -10.23 2.85 10.59
N ALA A 58 -8.95 3.25 10.59
CA ALA A 58 -8.39 4.14 11.61
C ALA A 58 -9.06 5.52 11.60
N THR A 59 -9.34 6.07 10.41
CA THR A 59 -10.00 7.37 10.27
C THR A 59 -11.44 7.31 10.78
N ALA A 60 -12.22 6.31 10.36
CA ALA A 60 -13.61 6.13 10.82
C ALA A 60 -13.68 5.89 12.33
N ALA A 61 -12.78 5.08 12.89
CA ALA A 61 -12.71 4.84 14.34
C ALA A 61 -12.34 6.11 15.12
N THR A 62 -11.37 6.90 14.63
CA THR A 62 -10.96 8.17 15.27
C THR A 62 -12.09 9.21 15.27
N MET A 63 -12.93 9.19 14.24
CA MET A 63 -14.04 10.13 14.06
C MET A 63 -15.38 9.65 14.63
N LYS A 64 -15.38 8.56 15.41
CA LYS A 64 -16.58 8.09 16.10
C LYS A 64 -17.17 9.19 17.00
N GLY A 65 -18.45 9.51 16.78
CA GLY A 65 -19.15 10.56 17.51
C GLY A 65 -18.76 11.99 17.12
N LYS A 66 -18.05 12.18 16.00
CA LYS A 66 -17.63 13.48 15.45
C LYS A 66 -17.98 13.55 13.97
N GLU A 67 -18.16 14.76 13.46
CA GLU A 67 -18.37 15.01 12.03
C GLU A 67 -17.10 14.76 11.21
N LEU A 68 -17.20 14.03 10.08
CA LEU A 68 -16.05 13.74 9.21
C LEU A 68 -15.42 14.99 8.59
N THR A 69 -16.20 16.06 8.41
CA THR A 69 -15.73 17.33 7.85
C THR A 69 -14.58 17.95 8.67
N LEU A 70 -14.46 17.60 9.95
CA LEU A 70 -13.38 18.05 10.83
C LEU A 70 -12.00 17.48 10.44
N ILE A 71 -11.94 16.34 9.75
CA ILE A 71 -10.66 15.70 9.37
C ILE A 71 -10.41 15.69 7.86
N GLU A 72 -11.44 15.97 7.04
CA GLU A 72 -11.35 15.90 5.57
C GLU A 72 -10.22 16.75 4.99
N LYS A 73 -10.07 17.99 5.47
CA LYS A 73 -9.01 18.89 5.00
C LYS A 73 -7.62 18.33 5.30
N ASP A 74 -7.40 17.85 6.52
CA ASP A 74 -6.12 17.28 6.93
C ASP A 74 -5.84 15.97 6.18
N PHE A 75 -6.85 15.11 6.05
CA PHE A 75 -6.79 13.88 5.26
C PHE A 75 -6.35 14.16 3.82
N ASN A 76 -6.90 15.19 3.18
CA ASN A 76 -6.57 15.54 1.80
C ASN A 76 -5.20 16.23 1.66
N THR A 77 -4.80 17.04 2.64
CA THR A 77 -3.51 17.78 2.60
C THR A 77 -2.31 16.83 2.66
N VAL A 78 -2.44 15.70 3.37
CA VAL A 78 -1.37 14.68 3.45
C VAL A 78 -1.04 14.07 2.08
N ASN A 79 -1.96 14.10 1.10
CA ASN A 79 -1.67 13.64 -0.27
C ASN A 79 -0.47 14.37 -0.89
N ASP A 80 -0.40 15.69 -0.70
CA ASP A 80 0.62 16.52 -1.33
C ASP A 80 1.97 16.41 -0.60
N ILE A 81 1.94 16.20 0.71
CA ILE A 81 3.15 15.88 1.50
C ILE A 81 3.71 14.52 1.07
N LEU A 82 2.85 13.50 0.96
CA LEU A 82 3.25 12.16 0.54
C LEU A 82 3.81 12.16 -0.88
N PHE A 83 3.29 12.98 -1.79
CA PHE A 83 3.81 13.09 -3.15
C PHE A 83 5.31 13.45 -3.18
N ASN A 84 5.73 14.40 -2.33
CA ASN A 84 7.15 14.79 -2.26
C ASN A 84 8.02 13.64 -1.71
N ILE A 85 7.53 12.92 -0.70
CA ILE A 85 8.23 11.77 -0.11
C ILE A 85 8.32 10.61 -1.12
N THR A 86 7.27 10.37 -1.90
CA THR A 86 7.24 9.31 -2.92
C THR A 86 8.28 9.55 -4.01
N ASN A 87 8.55 10.81 -4.39
CA ASN A 87 9.61 11.13 -5.34
C ASN A 87 10.99 10.77 -4.78
N GLU A 88 11.28 11.15 -3.53
CA GLU A 88 12.53 10.78 -2.86
C GLU A 88 12.67 9.25 -2.71
N MET A 89 11.57 8.56 -2.37
CA MET A 89 11.55 7.10 -2.26
C MET A 89 11.90 6.45 -3.62
N GLN A 90 11.34 6.95 -4.72
CA GLN A 90 11.64 6.45 -6.06
C GLN A 90 13.12 6.63 -6.43
N ASP A 91 13.69 7.79 -6.12
CA ASP A 91 15.11 8.07 -6.37
C ASP A 91 16.00 7.11 -5.57
N ARG A 92 15.66 6.85 -4.31
CA ARG A 92 16.39 5.88 -3.47
C ARG A 92 16.21 4.45 -3.98
N LEU A 93 15.01 4.06 -4.40
CA LEU A 93 14.74 2.74 -4.98
C LEU A 93 15.51 2.49 -6.27
N SER A 94 15.74 3.51 -7.10
CA SER A 94 16.52 3.37 -8.32
C SER A 94 17.96 2.85 -8.08
N ARG A 95 18.50 3.07 -6.87
CA ARG A 95 19.85 2.62 -6.46
C ARG A 95 19.94 1.12 -6.20
N VAL A 96 18.81 0.49 -5.90
CA VAL A 96 18.69 -0.94 -5.59
C VAL A 96 17.87 -1.70 -6.63
N SER A 97 17.13 -0.97 -7.47
CA SER A 97 16.37 -1.47 -8.62
C SER A 97 16.63 -0.58 -9.85
N PRO A 98 17.79 -0.72 -10.53
CA PRO A 98 18.20 0.20 -11.60
C PRO A 98 17.28 0.21 -12.82
N LEU A 99 16.55 -0.89 -13.04
CA LEU A 99 15.64 -1.04 -14.18
C LEU A 99 14.20 -0.62 -13.87
N LEU A 100 13.93 -0.04 -12.69
CA LEU A 100 12.57 0.32 -12.27
C LEU A 100 11.88 1.28 -13.25
N PHE A 101 12.65 2.18 -13.86
CA PHE A 101 12.18 3.16 -14.85
C PHE A 101 11.50 2.52 -16.08
N LEU A 102 11.73 1.23 -16.35
CA LEU A 102 11.04 0.51 -17.43
C LEU A 102 9.53 0.43 -17.20
N LEU A 103 9.08 0.40 -15.94
CA LEU A 103 7.65 0.45 -15.61
C LEU A 103 7.05 1.82 -15.93
N ASP A 104 7.80 2.89 -15.69
CA ASP A 104 7.35 4.25 -16.02
C ASP A 104 7.24 4.43 -17.54
N LEU A 105 8.19 3.88 -18.31
CA LEU A 105 8.13 3.88 -19.78
C LEU A 105 6.90 3.15 -20.33
N LEU A 106 6.46 2.07 -19.68
CA LEU A 106 5.23 1.36 -20.04
C LEU A 106 3.96 2.13 -19.61
N GLY A 107 4.06 2.99 -18.60
CA GLY A 107 2.96 3.82 -18.08
C GLY A 107 2.73 5.15 -18.82
N LYS A 108 3.60 5.51 -19.78
CA LYS A 108 3.70 6.83 -20.44
C LYS A 108 2.48 7.40 -21.19
N ASN A 109 1.30 6.79 -21.12
CA ASN A 109 0.09 7.40 -21.69
C ASN A 109 -0.59 8.43 -20.77
N THR A 110 -0.05 8.64 -19.57
CA THR A 110 -0.50 9.67 -18.62
C THR A 110 0.76 10.33 -18.03
N ASP A 111 0.87 11.65 -18.08
CA ASP A 111 2.05 12.44 -17.62
C ASP A 111 2.36 12.35 -16.10
N GLU A 112 1.78 11.38 -15.38
CA GLU A 112 2.02 11.11 -13.96
C GLU A 112 2.75 9.75 -13.80
N LYS A 113 3.78 9.70 -12.94
CA LYS A 113 4.46 8.44 -12.59
C LYS A 113 3.42 7.46 -12.02
N VAL A 114 3.48 6.19 -12.43
CA VAL A 114 2.48 5.15 -12.10
C VAL A 114 2.25 5.04 -10.58
N ILE A 115 3.30 5.23 -9.80
CA ILE A 115 3.28 5.18 -8.33
C ILE A 115 2.46 6.35 -7.75
N ASP A 116 2.59 7.56 -8.29
CA ASP A 116 1.91 8.75 -7.77
C ASP A 116 0.39 8.70 -8.06
N PHE A 117 0.01 8.27 -9.27
CA PHE A 117 -1.39 8.03 -9.61
C PHE A 117 -2.01 6.94 -8.73
N SER A 118 -1.26 5.85 -8.49
CA SER A 118 -1.70 4.75 -7.63
C SER A 118 -1.96 5.21 -6.20
N MET A 119 -1.08 6.05 -5.64
CA MET A 119 -1.21 6.59 -4.29
C MET A 119 -2.42 7.51 -4.11
N ARG A 120 -2.66 8.44 -5.04
CA ARG A 120 -3.85 9.32 -5.00
C ARG A 120 -5.15 8.50 -5.06
N LYS A 121 -5.19 7.49 -5.93
CA LYS A 121 -6.34 6.58 -6.03
C LYS A 121 -6.56 5.75 -4.78
N ALA A 122 -5.50 5.21 -4.19
CA ALA A 122 -5.58 4.45 -2.95
C ALA A 122 -6.12 5.29 -1.78
N ARG A 123 -5.64 6.53 -1.64
CA ARG A 123 -6.13 7.45 -0.60
C ARG A 123 -7.57 7.89 -0.83
N GLN A 124 -7.97 8.13 -2.07
CA GLN A 124 -9.37 8.39 -2.40
C GLN A 124 -10.27 7.19 -2.03
N GLN A 125 -9.83 5.96 -2.32
CA GLN A 125 -10.57 4.77 -1.94
C GLN A 125 -10.67 4.63 -0.41
N SER A 126 -9.58 4.92 0.30
CA SER A 126 -9.56 4.95 1.76
C SER A 126 -10.54 5.99 2.35
N TRP A 127 -10.68 7.16 1.71
CA TRP A 127 -11.69 8.15 2.06
C TRP A 127 -13.12 7.62 1.84
N ASN A 128 -13.37 6.92 0.74
CA ASN A 128 -14.67 6.30 0.49
C ASN A 128 -15.00 5.24 1.57
N SER A 129 -14.03 4.40 1.92
CA SER A 129 -14.15 3.43 3.02
C SER A 129 -14.40 4.13 4.36
N THR A 130 -13.75 5.25 4.62
CA THR A 130 -13.98 6.07 5.83
C THR A 130 -15.44 6.53 5.91
N ASN A 131 -15.96 7.10 4.82
CA ASN A 131 -17.35 7.58 4.77
C ASN A 131 -18.34 6.44 5.01
N LEU A 132 -18.12 5.30 4.35
CA LEU A 132 -18.96 4.11 4.53
C LEU A 132 -18.93 3.62 5.99
N LEU A 133 -17.73 3.41 6.55
CA LEU A 133 -17.59 2.88 7.90
C LEU A 133 -18.03 3.85 8.99
N TRP A 134 -17.94 5.16 8.76
CA TRP A 134 -18.44 6.17 9.67
C TRP A 134 -19.98 6.22 9.71
N ALA A 135 -20.63 6.03 8.56
CA ALA A 135 -22.09 6.06 8.43
C ALA A 135 -22.79 4.78 8.93
N LEU A 136 -22.05 3.66 9.04
CA LEU A 136 -22.60 2.38 9.48
C LEU A 136 -22.66 2.25 11.01
N ASP A 137 -23.65 1.50 11.49
CA ASP A 137 -23.72 1.07 12.88
C ASP A 137 -22.60 0.09 13.21
N GLU A 138 -22.17 0.04 14.48
CA GLU A 138 -21.06 -0.82 14.94
C GLU A 138 -21.25 -2.30 14.62
N SER A 139 -22.50 -2.79 14.60
CA SER A 139 -22.82 -4.18 14.26
C SER A 139 -22.59 -4.51 12.78
N GLN A 140 -22.61 -3.50 11.90
CA GLN A 140 -22.48 -3.66 10.45
C GLN A 140 -21.04 -3.46 9.95
N LYS A 141 -20.21 -2.76 10.72
CA LYS A 141 -18.81 -2.46 10.36
C LYS A 141 -17.97 -3.71 10.09
N PRO A 142 -18.04 -4.81 10.87
CA PRO A 142 -17.22 -5.99 10.60
C PRO A 142 -17.46 -6.58 9.20
N GLU A 143 -18.71 -6.66 8.74
CA GLU A 143 -19.04 -7.15 7.40
C GLU A 143 -18.54 -6.20 6.31
N ALA A 144 -18.69 -4.89 6.50
CA ALA A 144 -18.19 -3.89 5.57
C ALA A 144 -16.66 -3.92 5.45
N ILE A 145 -15.95 -4.05 6.58
CA ILE A 145 -14.49 -4.19 6.63
C ILE A 145 -14.06 -5.45 5.87
N ALA A 146 -14.72 -6.59 6.09
CA ALA A 146 -14.40 -7.84 5.37
C ALA A 146 -14.59 -7.69 3.85
N LYS A 147 -15.63 -6.97 3.40
CA LYS A 147 -15.83 -6.69 1.97
C LYS A 147 -14.74 -5.78 1.39
N ILE A 148 -14.35 -4.73 2.12
CA ILE A 148 -13.24 -3.86 1.73
C ILE A 148 -11.95 -4.68 1.63
N ASP A 149 -11.65 -5.48 2.64
CA ASP A 149 -10.46 -6.35 2.69
C ASP A 149 -10.37 -7.30 1.50
N LEU A 150 -11.49 -7.90 1.07
CA LEU A 150 -11.51 -8.73 -0.14
C LEU A 150 -11.19 -7.94 -1.42
N LEU A 151 -11.65 -6.68 -1.55
CA LEU A 151 -11.28 -5.83 -2.69
C LEU A 151 -9.79 -5.48 -2.67
N VAL A 152 -9.25 -5.20 -1.48
CA VAL A 152 -7.82 -4.92 -1.28
C VAL A 152 -6.98 -6.17 -1.59
N LEU A 153 -7.46 -7.36 -1.22
CA LEU A 153 -6.84 -8.63 -1.59
C LEU A 153 -6.80 -8.84 -3.11
N GLU A 154 -7.88 -8.54 -3.84
CA GLU A 154 -7.88 -8.66 -5.30
C GLU A 154 -6.84 -7.72 -5.95
N LEU A 155 -6.67 -6.51 -5.41
CA LEU A 155 -5.60 -5.62 -5.84
C LEU A 155 -4.21 -6.20 -5.51
N ALA A 156 -4.04 -6.81 -4.33
CA ALA A 156 -2.79 -7.49 -3.95
C ALA A 156 -2.43 -8.63 -4.92
N LYS A 157 -3.42 -9.44 -5.31
CA LYS A 157 -3.24 -10.50 -6.33
C LYS A 157 -2.79 -9.93 -7.67
N PHE A 158 -3.38 -8.80 -8.09
CA PHE A 158 -2.98 -8.12 -9.32
C PHE A 158 -1.57 -7.51 -9.24
N ILE A 159 -1.17 -6.96 -8.10
CA ILE A 159 0.20 -6.46 -7.86
C ILE A 159 1.21 -7.60 -7.95
N LYS A 160 0.91 -8.76 -7.34
CA LYS A 160 1.77 -9.94 -7.36
C LYS A 160 1.91 -10.51 -8.78
N ASP A 161 0.80 -10.70 -9.47
CA ASP A 161 0.74 -11.32 -10.80
C ASP A 161 -0.13 -10.49 -11.76
N PRO A 162 0.45 -9.47 -12.40
CA PRO A 162 -0.30 -8.62 -13.31
C PRO A 162 -0.70 -9.40 -14.57
N LYS A 163 -1.97 -9.26 -14.98
CA LYS A 163 -2.54 -10.00 -16.14
C LYS A 163 -1.80 -9.76 -17.46
N SER A 164 -1.11 -8.62 -17.59
CA SER A 164 -0.33 -8.29 -18.78
C SER A 164 0.99 -9.07 -18.77
N LYS A 165 1.13 -10.02 -19.70
CA LYS A 165 2.37 -10.80 -19.87
C LYS A 165 3.60 -9.90 -20.12
N ILE A 166 3.41 -8.77 -20.81
CA ILE A 166 4.48 -7.79 -21.06
C ILE A 166 4.99 -7.23 -19.73
N ILE A 167 4.09 -6.79 -18.85
CA ILE A 167 4.45 -6.30 -17.51
C ILE A 167 5.13 -7.42 -16.70
N GLY A 168 4.59 -8.64 -16.74
CA GLY A 168 5.20 -9.79 -16.07
C GLY A 168 6.64 -10.07 -16.51
N TYR A 169 6.95 -9.98 -17.81
CA TYR A 169 8.32 -10.12 -18.30
C TYR A 169 9.22 -8.96 -17.87
N VAL A 170 8.71 -7.72 -17.90
CA VAL A 170 9.47 -6.56 -17.44
C VAL A 170 9.79 -6.67 -15.94
N LEU A 171 8.84 -7.09 -15.11
CA LEU A 171 9.07 -7.32 -13.68
C LEU A 171 10.14 -8.39 -13.42
N LYS A 172 10.11 -9.51 -14.16
CA LYS A 172 11.17 -10.54 -14.09
C LYS A 172 12.53 -9.99 -14.49
N GLY A 173 12.56 -9.15 -15.53
CA GLY A 173 13.74 -8.41 -15.96
C GLY A 173 14.28 -7.52 -14.84
N ILE A 174 13.44 -6.64 -14.29
CA ILE A 174 13.79 -5.73 -13.19
C ILE A 174 14.39 -6.50 -12.02
N ARG A 175 13.67 -7.52 -11.53
CA ARG A 175 14.10 -8.34 -10.39
C ARG A 175 15.47 -8.98 -10.57
N SER A 176 15.81 -9.40 -11.79
CA SER A 176 17.09 -10.05 -12.07
C SER A 176 18.28 -9.10 -11.91
N PHE A 177 18.05 -7.79 -11.99
CA PHE A 177 19.05 -6.73 -11.82
C PHE A 177 18.95 -6.00 -10.47
N GLU A 178 17.99 -6.38 -9.61
CA GLU A 178 17.86 -5.82 -8.27
C GLU A 178 18.96 -6.34 -7.32
N GLU A 179 19.34 -5.51 -6.35
CA GLU A 179 20.12 -5.95 -5.20
C GLU A 179 19.30 -6.94 -4.38
N LYS A 180 19.89 -8.10 -4.04
CA LYS A 180 19.19 -9.17 -3.30
C LYS A 180 19.61 -9.23 -1.83
N ASN A 181 20.77 -8.66 -1.49
CA ASN A 181 21.24 -8.65 -0.11
C ASN A 181 20.52 -7.55 0.69
N VAL A 182 19.65 -7.94 1.62
CA VAL A 182 18.86 -7.01 2.45
C VAL A 182 19.73 -5.98 3.19
N GLY A 183 20.89 -6.38 3.72
CA GLY A 183 21.82 -5.46 4.38
C GLY A 183 22.40 -4.40 3.43
N GLN A 184 22.73 -4.80 2.20
CA GLN A 184 23.18 -3.87 1.16
C GLN A 184 22.04 -2.97 0.66
N ILE A 185 20.82 -3.49 0.54
CA ILE A 185 19.63 -2.69 0.21
C ILE A 185 19.48 -1.57 1.25
N ILE A 186 19.41 -1.92 2.54
CA ILE A 186 19.26 -0.94 3.63
C ILE A 186 20.38 0.11 3.58
N THR A 187 21.64 -0.34 3.41
CA THR A 187 22.79 0.57 3.34
C THR A 187 22.72 1.52 2.14
N LYS A 188 22.36 1.02 0.95
CA LYS A 188 22.25 1.83 -0.28
C LYS A 188 21.08 2.82 -0.21
N LEU A 189 19.99 2.42 0.45
CA LEU A 189 18.85 3.30 0.68
C LEU A 189 19.20 4.41 1.68
N GLN A 190 19.99 4.17 2.72
CA GLN A 190 20.32 5.18 3.76
C GLN A 190 21.34 6.24 3.36
N ARG A 191 22.06 6.07 2.24
CA ARG A 191 22.99 7.10 1.76
C ARG A 191 22.22 8.33 1.27
N ASP A 192 22.73 9.53 1.52
CA ASP A 192 22.18 10.77 0.95
C ASP A 192 22.44 10.83 -0.55
#